data_AF-A0A378LTI5-F1
#
_entry.id   AF-A0A378LTI5-F1
#
_cell.length_a   1.000
_cell.length_b   1.000
_cell.length_c   1.000
_cell.angle_alpha   90.00
_cell.angle_beta   90.00
_cell.angle_gamma   90.00
#
_symmetry.space_group_name_H-M   'P 1'
#
loop_
_entity.id
_entity.type
_entity.pdbx_description
1 polymer ?
#
loop_
_entity_poly.entity_id
_entity_poly.type
_entity_poly.pdbx_seq_one_letter_code
_entity_poly.pdbx_strand_id
1 'polypeptide(L)'
;MMMLIKILALIAAWIFFFKILKSRNRRLPRLKATIITLIFASLILRLSTDFYAKTDRFIFSLNAKGEIPLSASILKIPPNQNANYCLQFTDHNHHKLQVISQRNDGQYCGEFWNFKKEPYLSLPYKIIDSKQILYWASPSLEIIAPRTGTEETLK
;
A
#
# COMPACT_ATOMS: atom_id res chain seq x y z
N MET A 1 21.83 15.90 -5.24
CA MET A 1 22.63 15.68 -4.01
C MET A 1 22.17 14.45 -3.22
N MET A 2 20.88 14.33 -2.85
CA MET A 2 20.37 13.22 -2.04
C MET A 2 20.47 11.83 -2.70
N MET A 3 20.40 11.76 -4.04
CA MET A 3 20.55 10.52 -4.79
C MET A 3 21.99 9.99 -4.79
N LEU A 4 22.98 10.89 -4.95
CA LEU A 4 24.41 10.56 -4.89
C LEU A 4 24.83 10.05 -3.51
N ILE A 5 24.32 10.66 -2.44
CA ILE A 5 24.58 10.21 -1.06
C ILE A 5 24.02 8.79 -0.83
N LYS A 6 22.81 8.50 -1.35
CA LYS A 6 22.23 7.15 -1.28
C LYS A 6 23.07 6.11 -2.03
N ILE A 7 23.57 6.47 -3.22
CA ILE A 7 24.42 5.58 -4.02
C ILE A 7 25.77 5.32 -3.33
N LEU A 8 26.42 6.37 -2.82
CA LEU A 8 27.68 6.24 -2.05
C LEU A 8 27.51 5.41 -0.78
N ALA A 9 26.41 5.60 -0.05
CA ALA A 9 26.09 4.80 1.13
C ALA A 9 25.86 3.32 0.77
N LEU A 10 25.20 3.04 -0.36
CA LEU A 10 24.99 1.68 -0.87
C LEU A 10 26.32 1.00 -1.23
N ILE A 11 27.21 1.72 -1.91
CA ILE A 11 28.54 1.21 -2.28
C ILE A 11 29.39 0.95 -1.02
N ALA A 12 29.40 1.88 -0.06
CA ALA A 12 30.14 1.71 1.19
C ALA A 12 29.61 0.53 2.02
N ALA A 13 28.28 0.38 2.12
CA ALA A 13 27.65 -0.77 2.77
C ALA A 13 28.03 -2.08 2.03
N TRP A 14 28.00 -2.09 0.70
CA TRP A 14 28.37 -3.26 -0.10
C TRP A 14 29.83 -3.68 0.11
N ILE A 15 30.76 -2.73 0.14
CA ILE A 15 32.19 -2.99 0.42
C ILE A 15 32.37 -3.53 1.85
N PHE A 16 31.66 -2.98 2.83
CA PHE A 16 31.69 -3.44 4.22
C PHE A 16 31.17 -4.88 4.34
N PHE A 17 30.01 -5.18 3.76
CA PHE A 17 29.46 -6.54 3.73
C PHE A 17 30.37 -7.52 2.98
N PHE A 18 30.92 -7.13 1.83
CA PHE A 18 31.84 -7.96 1.05
C PHE A 18 33.11 -8.30 1.85
N LYS A 19 33.68 -7.32 2.56
CA LYS A 19 34.86 -7.52 3.42
C LYS A 19 34.56 -8.45 4.59
N ILE A 20 33.39 -8.30 5.23
CA ILE A 20 32.93 -9.20 6.28
C ILE A 20 32.73 -10.62 5.74
N LEU A 21 32.05 -10.78 4.62
CA LEU A 21 31.78 -12.09 4.01
C LEU A 21 33.08 -12.80 3.61
N LYS A 22 34.00 -12.09 2.92
CA LYS A 22 35.27 -12.64 2.40
C LYS A 22 36.36 -12.86 3.47
N SER A 23 36.26 -12.24 4.63
CA SER A 23 37.26 -12.38 5.71
C SER A 23 37.42 -13.84 6.18
N ARG A 24 38.62 -14.41 6.11
CA ARG A 24 38.91 -15.81 6.52
C ARG A 24 39.03 -16.01 8.04
N ASN A 25 38.40 -15.12 8.83
CA ASN A 25 38.57 -15.07 10.27
C ASN A 25 37.69 -16.13 10.98
N ARG A 26 38.33 -17.15 11.58
CA ARG A 26 37.69 -18.32 12.22
C ARG A 26 36.78 -17.97 13.41
N ARG A 27 36.92 -16.78 14.02
CA ARG A 27 36.14 -16.36 15.21
C ARG A 27 34.80 -15.68 14.91
N LEU A 28 34.52 -15.36 13.64
CA LEU A 28 33.31 -14.59 13.26
C LEU A 28 32.23 -15.34 12.43
N PRO A 29 32.19 -16.69 12.32
CA PRO A 29 31.17 -17.34 11.48
C PRO A 29 29.74 -17.10 12.00
N ARG A 30 29.56 -17.06 13.33
CA ARG A 30 28.25 -16.77 13.96
C ARG A 30 27.77 -15.36 13.59
N LEU A 31 28.62 -14.35 13.72
CA LEU A 31 28.25 -12.96 13.40
C LEU A 31 27.87 -12.80 11.92
N LYS A 32 28.61 -13.44 11.01
CA LYS A 32 28.29 -13.43 9.57
C LYS A 32 26.93 -14.06 9.29
N ALA A 33 26.66 -15.24 9.87
CA ALA A 33 25.39 -15.92 9.70
C ALA A 33 24.23 -15.08 10.25
N THR A 34 24.38 -14.45 11.42
CA THR A 34 23.36 -13.56 12.02
C THR A 34 23.07 -12.35 11.14
N ILE A 35 24.11 -11.71 10.59
CA ILE A 35 23.94 -10.56 9.69
C ILE A 35 23.21 -10.98 8.40
N ILE A 36 23.64 -12.08 7.77
CA ILE A 36 23.01 -12.59 6.55
C ILE A 36 21.54 -12.94 6.84
N THR A 37 21.25 -13.65 7.93
CA THR A 37 19.89 -14.04 8.29
C THR A 37 19.00 -12.84 8.61
N LEU A 38 19.49 -11.80 9.28
CA LEU A 38 18.74 -10.56 9.51
C LEU A 38 18.41 -9.83 8.20
N ILE A 39 19.38 -9.72 7.29
CA ILE A 39 19.18 -9.07 5.99
C ILE A 39 18.17 -9.87 5.16
N PHE A 40 18.35 -11.18 5.06
CA PHE A 40 17.41 -12.05 4.35
C PHE A 40 16.02 -12.05 5.00
N ALA A 41 15.91 -12.09 6.33
CA ALA A 41 14.63 -12.03 7.03
C ALA A 41 13.90 -10.72 6.75
N SER A 42 14.58 -9.57 6.83
CA SER A 42 13.97 -8.28 6.51
C SER A 42 13.55 -8.15 5.04
N LEU A 43 14.35 -8.68 4.11
CA LEU A 43 14.01 -8.75 2.68
C LEU A 43 12.81 -9.67 2.43
N ILE A 44 12.79 -10.85 3.04
CA ILE A 44 11.69 -11.81 2.93
C ILE A 44 10.41 -11.22 3.48
N LEU A 45 10.44 -10.58 4.66
CA LEU A 45 9.27 -9.93 5.24
C LEU A 45 8.69 -8.87 4.30
N ARG A 46 9.53 -7.97 3.78
CA ARG A 46 9.07 -6.93 2.87
C ARG A 46 8.57 -7.48 1.54
N LEU A 47 9.25 -8.51 1.00
CA LEU A 47 8.82 -9.19 -0.21
C LEU A 47 7.49 -9.90 0.01
N SER A 48 7.29 -10.54 1.17
CA SER A 48 6.03 -11.22 1.51
C SER A 48 4.87 -10.24 1.63
N THR A 49 5.06 -9.07 2.23
CA THR A 49 3.98 -8.07 2.35
C THR A 49 3.61 -7.49 0.98
N ASP A 50 4.60 -7.17 0.14
CA ASP A 50 4.34 -6.64 -1.19
C ASP A 50 3.76 -7.72 -2.12
N PHE A 51 4.20 -8.98 -1.98
CA PHE A 51 3.64 -10.11 -2.73
C PHE A 51 2.21 -10.41 -2.32
N TYR A 52 1.94 -10.53 -1.01
CA TYR A 52 0.60 -10.71 -0.47
C TYR A 52 -0.34 -9.62 -0.98
N ALA A 53 0.09 -8.35 -0.92
CA ALA A 53 -0.71 -7.23 -1.40
C ALA A 53 -1.06 -7.32 -2.89
N LYS A 54 -0.09 -7.71 -3.72
CA LYS A 54 -0.31 -7.91 -5.15
C LYS A 54 -1.25 -9.07 -5.43
N THR A 55 -1.06 -10.20 -4.75
CA THR A 55 -1.89 -11.39 -4.93
C THR A 55 -3.32 -11.13 -4.47
N ASP A 56 -3.49 -10.50 -3.31
CA ASP A 56 -4.79 -10.13 -2.77
C ASP A 56 -5.55 -9.17 -3.70
N ARG A 57 -4.88 -8.10 -4.15
CA ARG A 57 -5.44 -7.20 -5.17
C ARG A 57 -5.80 -7.94 -6.46
N PHE A 58 -4.94 -8.84 -6.93
CA PHE A 58 -5.18 -9.61 -8.15
C PHE A 58 -6.42 -10.50 -8.01
N ILE A 59 -6.54 -11.25 -6.91
CA ILE A 59 -7.71 -12.07 -6.60
C ILE A 59 -8.98 -11.20 -6.53
N PHE A 60 -8.88 -10.03 -5.91
CA PHE A 60 -9.99 -9.09 -5.88
C PHE A 60 -10.39 -8.66 -7.30
N SER A 61 -9.42 -8.25 -8.12
CA SER A 61 -9.62 -7.76 -9.48
C SER A 61 -10.22 -8.79 -10.44
N LEU A 62 -9.98 -10.09 -10.24
CA LEU A 62 -10.60 -11.15 -11.07
C LEU A 62 -12.13 -11.11 -11.07
N ASN A 63 -12.72 -10.67 -9.96
CA ASN A 63 -14.17 -10.53 -9.79
C ASN A 63 -14.62 -9.07 -9.78
N ALA A 64 -13.72 -8.11 -10.07
CA ALA A 64 -14.04 -6.69 -10.07
C ALA A 64 -14.86 -6.32 -11.31
N LYS A 65 -15.76 -5.34 -11.15
CA LYS A 65 -16.55 -4.80 -12.27
C LYS A 65 -15.81 -3.72 -13.05
N GLY A 66 -14.77 -3.13 -12.47
CA GLY A 66 -13.92 -2.12 -13.07
C GLY A 66 -12.92 -1.56 -12.06
N GLU A 67 -12.15 -0.56 -12.50
CA GLU A 67 -11.27 0.23 -11.63
C GLU A 67 -11.62 1.71 -11.75
N ILE A 68 -11.53 2.44 -10.63
CA ILE A 68 -11.74 3.89 -10.58
C ILE A 68 -10.49 4.57 -10.02
N PRO A 69 -10.01 5.69 -10.59
CA PRO A 69 -8.91 6.43 -9.97
C PRO A 69 -9.34 6.97 -8.60
N LEU A 70 -8.48 6.81 -7.59
CA LEU A 70 -8.71 7.24 -6.21
C LEU A 70 -9.12 8.73 -6.15
N SER A 71 -8.50 9.56 -6.98
CA SER A 71 -8.79 10.99 -7.10
C SER A 71 -10.20 11.33 -7.61
N ALA A 72 -10.84 10.42 -8.36
CA ALA A 72 -12.21 10.55 -8.85
C ALA A 72 -13.21 9.71 -8.03
N SER A 73 -12.74 8.96 -7.03
CA SER A 73 -13.60 8.15 -6.18
C SER A 73 -14.29 9.01 -5.10
N ILE A 74 -15.42 8.52 -4.60
CA ILE A 74 -16.13 9.09 -3.44
C ILE A 74 -15.32 9.02 -2.13
N LEU A 75 -14.21 8.27 -2.12
CA LEU A 75 -13.33 8.20 -0.96
C LEU A 75 -12.48 9.46 -0.79
N LYS A 76 -12.44 10.33 -1.80
CA LYS A 76 -11.82 11.66 -1.69
C LYS A 76 -12.72 12.57 -0.86
N ILE A 77 -12.18 13.14 0.22
CA ILE A 77 -12.90 14.11 1.06
C ILE A 77 -13.11 15.39 0.24
N PRO A 78 -14.37 15.82 0.02
CA PRO A 78 -14.64 17.09 -0.66
C PRO A 78 -14.07 18.28 0.13
N PRO A 79 -13.64 19.37 -0.53
CA PRO A 79 -13.01 20.52 0.14
C PRO A 79 -13.90 21.20 1.18
N ASN A 80 -15.22 21.04 1.07
CA ASN A 80 -16.21 21.63 1.98
C ASN A 80 -16.61 20.69 3.14
N GLN A 81 -16.02 19.50 3.20
CA GLN A 81 -16.31 18.48 4.22
C GLN A 81 -15.14 18.34 5.20
N ASN A 82 -15.41 17.76 6.36
CA ASN A 82 -14.43 17.59 7.43
C ASN A 82 -14.12 16.10 7.67
N ALA A 83 -13.35 15.82 8.72
CA ALA A 83 -12.93 14.47 9.10
C ALA A 83 -14.10 13.49 9.35
N ASN A 84 -15.32 13.98 9.62
CA ASN A 84 -16.49 13.12 9.82
C ASN A 84 -17.04 12.55 8.52
N TYR A 85 -16.62 13.06 7.35
CA TYR A 85 -17.00 12.52 6.05
C TYR A 85 -16.69 11.02 5.93
N CYS A 86 -15.59 10.56 6.51
CA CYS A 86 -15.20 9.15 6.43
C CYS A 86 -16.12 8.21 7.22
N LEU A 87 -16.88 8.73 8.19
CA LEU A 87 -17.78 7.93 9.03
C LEU A 87 -18.99 7.36 8.27
N GLN A 88 -19.23 7.81 7.03
CA GLN A 88 -20.25 7.25 6.15
C GLN A 88 -19.80 5.95 5.46
N PHE A 89 -18.50 5.65 5.49
CA PHE A 89 -17.91 4.45 4.90
C PHE A 89 -17.57 3.45 5.99
N THR A 90 -17.59 2.17 5.65
CA THR A 90 -17.22 1.10 6.59
C THR A 90 -16.16 0.18 6.00
N ASP A 91 -15.38 -0.46 6.86
CA ASP A 91 -14.55 -1.59 6.47
C ASP A 91 -15.41 -2.85 6.18
N HIS A 92 -14.78 -3.94 5.75
CA HIS A 92 -15.43 -5.24 5.54
C HIS A 92 -16.12 -5.80 6.82
N ASN A 93 -15.66 -5.39 8.00
CA ASN A 93 -16.22 -5.77 9.30
C ASN A 93 -17.31 -4.80 9.79
N HIS A 94 -17.75 -3.88 8.94
CA HIS A 94 -18.77 -2.87 9.24
C HIS A 94 -18.34 -1.83 10.30
N HIS A 95 -17.05 -1.69 10.58
CA HIS A 95 -16.52 -0.60 11.39
C HIS A 95 -16.38 0.66 10.55
N LYS A 96 -16.79 1.80 11.13
CA LYS A 96 -16.69 3.11 10.47
C LYS A 96 -15.23 3.48 10.21
N LEU A 97 -14.96 4.03 9.03
CA LEU A 97 -13.62 4.54 8.71
C LEU A 97 -13.31 5.81 9.49
N GLN A 98 -12.23 5.77 10.26
CA GLN A 98 -11.71 6.91 11.02
C GLN A 98 -10.37 7.42 10.47
N VAL A 99 -9.71 6.63 9.63
CA VAL A 99 -8.38 6.96 9.12
C VAL A 99 -8.49 7.89 7.92
N ILE A 100 -7.68 8.96 7.93
CA ILE A 100 -7.59 9.94 6.86
C ILE A 100 -6.14 9.95 6.33
N SER A 101 -6.01 9.66 5.04
CA SER A 101 -4.74 9.74 4.31
C SER A 101 -4.65 11.05 3.53
N GLN A 102 -3.51 11.72 3.59
CA GLN A 102 -3.28 13.00 2.90
C GLN A 102 -2.18 12.90 1.85
N ARG A 103 -2.44 13.47 0.67
CA ARG A 103 -1.49 13.65 -0.44
C ARG A 103 -1.65 15.07 -0.99
N ASN A 104 -0.74 15.48 -1.88
CA ASN A 104 -0.73 16.81 -2.49
C ASN A 104 -2.02 17.16 -3.26
N ASP A 105 -2.76 16.16 -3.73
CA ASP A 105 -3.99 16.28 -4.52
C ASP A 105 -5.29 16.19 -3.69
N GLY A 106 -5.18 15.93 -2.37
CA GLY A 106 -6.33 15.93 -1.47
C GLY A 106 -6.18 15.03 -0.23
N GLN A 107 -7.29 14.94 0.50
CA GLN A 107 -7.47 14.03 1.63
C GLN A 107 -8.42 12.89 1.24
N TYR A 108 -8.16 11.70 1.76
CA TYR A 108 -8.85 10.48 1.38
C TYR A 108 -9.21 9.63 2.61
N CYS A 109 -10.36 8.98 2.57
CA CYS A 109 -10.84 8.10 3.63
C CYS A 109 -10.25 6.70 3.51
N GLY A 110 -9.42 6.31 4.47
CA GLY A 110 -8.78 5.00 4.53
C GLY A 110 -7.27 5.02 4.25
N GLU A 111 -6.64 3.87 4.42
CA GLU A 111 -5.23 3.63 4.10
C GLU A 111 -5.13 2.86 2.79
N PHE A 112 -4.46 3.46 1.80
CA PHE A 112 -4.34 2.86 0.48
C PHE A 112 -2.95 2.25 0.27
N TRP A 113 -2.92 1.07 -0.34
CA TRP A 113 -1.67 0.43 -0.70
C TRP A 113 -0.91 1.28 -1.72
N ASN A 114 0.41 1.42 -1.52
CA ASN A 114 1.28 2.32 -2.29
C ASN A 114 0.85 3.79 -2.36
N PHE A 115 0.00 4.28 -1.44
CA PHE A 115 -0.50 5.66 -1.44
C PHE A 115 0.59 6.75 -1.49
N LYS A 116 1.76 6.52 -0.91
CA LYS A 116 2.88 7.49 -0.95
C LYS A 116 3.85 7.27 -2.12
N LYS A 117 3.77 6.12 -2.80
CA LYS A 117 4.70 5.72 -3.87
C LYS A 117 4.13 5.99 -5.26
N GLU A 118 2.81 5.85 -5.41
CA GLU A 118 2.14 5.95 -6.72
C GLU A 118 1.24 7.18 -6.78
N PRO A 119 1.56 8.16 -7.67
CA PRO A 119 0.78 9.39 -7.78
C PRO A 119 -0.61 9.16 -8.39
N TYR A 120 -0.76 8.14 -9.23
CA TYR A 120 -2.02 7.72 -9.81
C TYR A 120 -2.34 6.32 -9.27
N LEU A 121 -3.33 6.24 -8.39
CA LEU A 121 -3.77 4.97 -7.81
C LEU A 121 -5.18 4.68 -8.30
N SER A 122 -5.39 3.51 -8.91
CA SER A 122 -6.71 3.02 -9.27
C SER A 122 -7.18 1.99 -8.25
N LEU A 123 -8.46 2.05 -7.89
CA LEU A 123 -9.10 1.13 -6.96
C LEU A 123 -10.03 0.21 -7.75
N PRO A 124 -9.80 -1.12 -7.73
CA PRO A 124 -10.75 -2.05 -8.28
C PRO A 124 -11.98 -2.07 -7.37
N TYR A 125 -13.16 -2.20 -7.98
CA TYR A 125 -14.41 -2.17 -7.25
C TYR A 125 -15.35 -3.31 -7.66
N LYS A 126 -16.22 -3.68 -6.72
CA LYS A 126 -17.29 -4.66 -6.90
C LYS A 126 -18.60 -4.06 -6.43
N ILE A 127 -19.65 -4.22 -7.22
CA ILE A 127 -20.99 -3.84 -6.78
C ILE A 127 -21.54 -5.01 -5.95
N ILE A 128 -21.81 -4.77 -4.67
CA ILE A 128 -22.39 -5.77 -3.76
C ILE A 128 -23.89 -5.86 -4.06
N ASP A 129 -24.58 -4.72 -4.08
CA ASP A 129 -26.02 -4.62 -4.31
C ASP A 129 -26.40 -3.32 -5.05
N SER A 130 -27.69 -2.96 -5.03
CA SER A 130 -28.17 -1.73 -5.65
C SER A 130 -27.69 -0.45 -4.95
N LYS A 131 -27.24 -0.53 -3.70
CA LYS A 131 -26.94 0.61 -2.81
C LYS A 131 -25.48 0.69 -2.38
N GLN A 132 -24.68 -0.36 -2.55
CA GLN A 132 -23.34 -0.49 -1.97
C GLN A 132 -22.32 -1.01 -2.98
N ILE A 133 -21.11 -0.47 -2.86
CA ILE A 133 -19.92 -0.84 -3.62
C ILE A 133 -18.79 -1.16 -2.64
N LEU A 134 -18.04 -2.19 -2.96
CA LEU A 134 -16.82 -2.59 -2.28
C LEU A 134 -15.62 -2.13 -3.09
N TYR A 135 -14.75 -1.33 -2.49
CA TYR A 135 -13.47 -0.93 -3.04
C TYR A 135 -12.34 -1.66 -2.34
N TRP A 136 -11.40 -2.20 -3.10
CA TRP A 136 -10.15 -2.66 -2.52
C TRP A 136 -9.22 -1.47 -2.31
N ALA A 137 -8.84 -1.18 -1.07
CA ALA A 137 -7.96 -0.06 -0.73
C ALA A 137 -6.55 -0.54 -0.36
N SER A 138 -6.45 -1.59 0.45
CA SER A 138 -5.19 -2.24 0.82
C SER A 138 -5.43 -3.70 1.21
N PRO A 139 -4.37 -4.50 1.44
CA PRO A 139 -4.51 -5.93 1.74
C PRO A 139 -5.21 -6.23 3.07
N SER A 140 -5.35 -5.21 3.92
CA SER A 140 -6.06 -5.26 5.20
C SER A 140 -7.31 -4.37 5.21
N LEU A 141 -7.63 -3.71 4.09
CA LEU A 141 -8.72 -2.75 4.02
C LEU A 141 -9.47 -2.87 2.69
N GLU A 142 -10.68 -3.40 2.80
CA GLU A 142 -11.72 -3.23 1.80
C GLU A 142 -12.75 -2.25 2.37
N ILE A 143 -13.21 -1.32 1.52
CA ILE A 143 -14.09 -0.22 1.92
C ILE A 143 -15.44 -0.42 1.27
N ILE A 144 -16.48 -0.53 2.10
CA ILE A 144 -17.87 -0.50 1.68
C ILE A 144 -18.33 0.95 1.68
N ALA A 145 -18.86 1.40 0.54
CA ALA A 145 -19.34 2.74 0.36
C ALA A 145 -20.67 2.76 -0.41
N PRO A 146 -21.50 3.80 -0.23
CA PRO A 146 -22.76 3.93 -0.97
C PRO A 146 -22.50 4.07 -2.47
N ARG A 147 -23.36 3.46 -3.28
CA ARG A 147 -23.32 3.56 -4.74
C ARG A 147 -23.84 4.92 -5.18
N THR A 148 -23.00 5.72 -5.80
CA THR A 148 -23.31 7.09 -6.25
C THR A 148 -23.43 7.23 -7.77
N GLY A 149 -23.13 6.18 -8.55
CA GLY A 149 -23.27 6.18 -10.02
C GLY A 149 -22.06 6.80 -10.75
N THR A 150 -21.11 7.35 -10.00
CA THR A 150 -19.80 7.84 -10.47
C THR A 150 -18.96 6.76 -11.16
N GLU A 151 -19.28 5.50 -10.93
CA GLU A 151 -18.58 4.34 -11.48
C GLU A 151 -19.02 4.01 -12.92
N GLU A 152 -20.20 4.49 -13.35
CA GLU A 152 -20.78 4.23 -14.67
C GLU A 152 -20.41 5.29 -15.70
N THR A 153 -20.16 6.53 -15.26
CA THR A 153 -19.79 7.67 -16.12
C THR A 153 -18.33 7.67 -16.55
N LEU A 154 -17.48 6.85 -15.94
CA LEU A 154 -16.04 6.76 -16.21
C LEU A 154 -15.65 5.51 -17.03
N LYS A 155 -16.64 4.78 -17.58
CA LYS A 155 -16.41 3.65 -18.49
C LYS A 155 -16.15 4.10 -19.92
#